data_AF-A0A3D3LRT7-F1
#
_entry.id   AF-A0A3D3LRT7-F1
#
_cell.length_a   1.000
_cell.length_b   1.000
_cell.length_c   1.000
_cell.angle_alpha   90.00
_cell.angle_beta   90.00
_cell.angle_gamma   90.00
#
_symmetry.space_group_name_H-M   'P 1'
#
loop_
_entity.id
_entity.type
_entity.pdbx_description
1 polymer ?
#
loop_
_entity_poly.entity_id
_entity_poly.type
_entity_poly.pdbx_seq_one_letter_code
_entity_poly.pdbx_strand_id
1 'polypeptide(L)'
;MFAKYKRKILFSCIAGAIVFLAFSIYADFDKLIVAFSEFNWWYFPVILALSFINYVFRFFKWEYYRKILNINLKTSTSFLIFLSAFVMSVTPGKMGEVLKCYLLKEENGTPVAKSAPIVLAERLTDFISIVFLCIVGA
;
A
#
# COMPACT_ATOMS: atom_id res chain seq x y z
N MET A 1 -24.93 0.06 -2.43
CA MET A 1 -24.39 1.34 -2.96
C MET A 1 -23.27 1.14 -4.00
N PHE A 2 -22.29 0.24 -3.78
CA PHE A 2 -21.17 -0.03 -4.72
C PHE A 2 -21.55 -0.57 -6.12
N ALA A 3 -22.64 -1.34 -6.24
CA ALA A 3 -23.06 -1.91 -7.53
C ALA A 3 -23.39 -0.84 -8.59
N LYS A 4 -23.85 0.35 -8.17
CA LYS A 4 -24.27 1.43 -9.07
C LYS A 4 -23.09 2.19 -9.70
N TYR A 5 -21.91 2.17 -9.06
CA TYR A 5 -20.70 2.88 -9.52
C TYR A 5 -19.64 1.96 -10.14
N LYS A 6 -19.78 0.63 -9.98
CA LYS A 6 -18.83 -0.36 -10.50
C LYS A 6 -18.56 -0.16 -12.00
N ARG A 7 -19.60 0.09 -12.80
CA ARG A 7 -19.47 0.35 -14.25
C ARG A 7 -18.71 1.65 -14.55
N LYS A 8 -18.97 2.73 -13.81
CA LYS A 8 -18.26 4.01 -14.00
C LYS A 8 -16.79 3.92 -13.58
N ILE A 9 -16.48 3.22 -12.49
CA ILE A 9 -15.11 2.96 -12.05
C ILE A 9 -14.38 2.13 -13.12
N LEU A 10 -15.01 1.06 -13.62
CA LEU A 10 -14.42 0.22 -14.67
C LEU A 10 -14.13 1.01 -15.95
N PHE A 11 -15.09 1.83 -16.41
CA PHE A 11 -14.91 2.70 -17.57
C PHE A 11 -13.79 3.72 -17.36
N SER A 12 -13.70 4.31 -16.16
CA SER A 12 -12.64 5.29 -15.85
C SER A 12 -11.26 4.62 -15.76
N CYS A 13 -11.17 3.40 -15.24
CA CYS A 13 -9.93 2.61 -15.24
C CYS A 13 -9.51 2.23 -16.66
N ILE A 14 -10.45 1.77 -17.50
CA ILE A 14 -10.17 1.40 -18.89
C ILE A 14 -9.75 2.63 -19.70
N ALA A 15 -10.45 3.75 -19.56
CA ALA A 15 -10.08 5.00 -20.21
C ALA A 15 -8.70 5.49 -19.75
N GLY A 16 -8.41 5.44 -18.45
CA GLY A 16 -7.10 5.77 -17.91
C GLY A 16 -5.99 4.87 -18.45
N ALA A 17 -6.23 3.56 -18.57
CA ALA A 17 -5.28 2.62 -19.15
C ALA A 17 -5.04 2.90 -20.65
N ILE A 18 -6.08 3.22 -21.41
CA ILE A 18 -5.97 3.58 -22.83
C ILE A 18 -5.19 4.88 -23.00
N VAL A 19 -5.47 5.90 -22.19
CA VAL A 19 -4.73 7.18 -22.24
C VAL A 19 -3.27 6.95 -21.87
N PHE A 20 -2.98 6.16 -20.83
CA PHE A 20 -1.61 5.82 -20.44
C PHE A 20 -0.86 5.05 -21.54
N LEU A 21 -1.53 4.09 -22.18
CA LEU A 21 -0.97 3.34 -23.32
C LEU A 21 -0.72 4.27 -24.52
N ALA A 22 -1.67 5.14 -24.86
CA ALA A 22 -1.52 6.11 -25.94
C ALA A 22 -0.36 7.07 -25.67
N PHE A 23 -0.21 7.57 -24.45
CA PHE A 23 0.93 8.38 -24.04
C PHE A 23 2.24 7.60 -24.05
N SER A 24 2.25 6.33 -23.64
CA SER A 24 3.46 5.49 -23.69
C SER A 24 3.92 5.22 -25.13
N ILE A 25 2.96 4.99 -26.04
CA ILE A 25 3.22 4.82 -27.49
C ILE A 25 3.73 6.12 -28.10
N TYR A 26 3.13 7.26 -27.74
CA TYR A 26 3.52 8.57 -28.25
C TYR A 26 4.86 9.06 -27.68
N ALA A 27 5.19 8.71 -26.43
CA ALA A 27 6.34 9.27 -25.72
C ALA A 27 7.68 8.69 -26.17
N ASP A 28 7.83 7.36 -26.30
CA ASP A 28 9.07 6.69 -26.77
C ASP A 28 8.90 5.14 -26.73
N PHE A 29 8.04 4.56 -27.57
CA PHE A 29 7.80 3.10 -27.53
C PHE A 29 9.06 2.28 -27.87
N ASP A 30 9.94 2.80 -28.73
CA ASP A 30 11.21 2.16 -29.09
C ASP A 30 12.13 2.03 -27.87
N LYS A 31 12.24 3.07 -27.04
CA LYS A 31 13.07 3.03 -25.82
C LYS A 31 12.51 2.06 -24.78
N LEU A 32 11.18 1.92 -24.70
CA LEU A 32 10.54 0.91 -23.85
C LEU A 32 10.93 -0.51 -24.28
N ILE A 33 10.84 -0.82 -25.58
CA ILE A 33 11.19 -2.15 -26.11
C ILE A 33 12.67 -2.46 -25.86
N VAL A 34 13.56 -1.50 -26.10
CA VAL A 34 15.00 -1.66 -25.82
C VAL A 34 15.22 -1.94 -24.33
N ALA A 35 14.61 -1.16 -23.44
CA ALA A 35 14.72 -1.38 -22.00
C ALA A 35 14.21 -2.75 -21.54
N PHE A 36 13.11 -3.25 -22.12
CA PHE A 36 12.60 -4.60 -21.84
C PHE A 36 13.52 -5.70 -22.41
N SER A 37 14.24 -5.44 -23.50
CA SER A 37 15.19 -6.38 -24.09
C SER A 37 16.52 -6.46 -23.33
N GLU A 38 16.96 -5.35 -22.72
CA GLU A 38 18.16 -5.29 -21.88
C GLU A 38 17.88 -5.75 -20.44
N PHE A 39 16.60 -5.78 -20.03
CA PHE A 39 16.23 -6.17 -18.68
C PHE A 39 16.47 -7.67 -18.45
N ASN A 40 17.35 -7.98 -17.49
CA ASN A 40 17.57 -9.35 -17.07
C ASN A 40 16.40 -9.84 -16.21
N TRP A 41 15.56 -10.68 -16.82
CA TRP A 41 14.37 -11.28 -16.21
C TRP A 41 14.63 -12.10 -14.94
N TRP A 42 15.89 -12.49 -14.67
CA TRP A 42 16.26 -13.10 -13.39
C TRP A 42 16.05 -12.18 -12.19
N TYR A 43 16.19 -10.85 -12.37
CA TYR A 43 15.91 -9.88 -11.31
C TYR A 43 14.43 -9.74 -11.02
N PHE A 44 13.54 -10.11 -11.95
CA PHE A 44 12.09 -9.98 -11.77
C PHE A 44 11.55 -10.72 -10.53
N PRO A 45 11.77 -12.04 -10.35
CA PRO A 45 11.31 -12.73 -9.14
C PRO A 45 11.98 -12.20 -7.88
N VAL A 46 13.23 -11.75 -7.96
CA VAL A 46 13.98 -11.17 -6.83
C VAL A 46 13.33 -9.86 -6.37
N ILE A 47 13.04 -8.94 -7.30
CA ILE A 47 12.37 -7.68 -7.02
C ILE A 47 10.99 -7.92 -6.41
N LEU A 48 10.22 -8.88 -6.95
CA LEU A 48 8.92 -9.25 -6.41
C LEU A 48 9.01 -9.84 -5.00
N ALA A 49 9.99 -10.72 -4.75
CA ALA A 49 10.23 -11.29 -3.43
C ALA A 49 10.62 -10.20 -2.41
N LEU A 50 11.55 -9.32 -2.76
CA LEU A 50 11.94 -8.17 -1.93
C LEU A 50 10.75 -7.24 -1.63
N SER A 51 9.92 -6.96 -2.64
CA SER A 51 8.71 -6.17 -2.46
C SER A 51 7.70 -6.86 -1.54
N PHE A 52 7.51 -8.17 -1.68
CA PHE A 52 6.65 -8.94 -0.80
C PHE A 52 7.15 -8.95 0.64
N ILE A 53 8.45 -9.18 0.84
CA ILE A 53 9.11 -9.13 2.14
C ILE A 53 8.91 -7.76 2.81
N ASN A 54 8.98 -6.67 2.04
CA ASN A 54 8.70 -5.33 2.57
C ASN A 54 7.29 -5.24 3.19
N TYR A 55 6.28 -5.79 2.50
CA TYR A 55 4.91 -5.79 3.01
C TYR A 55 4.73 -6.68 4.23
N VAL A 56 5.45 -7.81 4.29
CA VAL A 56 5.47 -8.68 5.46
C VAL A 56 6.02 -7.95 6.69
N PHE A 57 7.14 -7.24 6.56
CA PHE A 57 7.69 -6.44 7.67
C PHE A 57 6.73 -5.34 8.12
N ARG A 58 6.06 -4.66 7.19
CA ARG A 58 5.03 -3.67 7.51
C ARG A 58 3.86 -4.28 8.29
N PHE A 59 3.43 -5.49 7.93
CA PHE A 59 2.39 -6.19 8.67
C PHE A 59 2.83 -6.54 10.10
N PHE A 60 4.06 -7.02 10.29
CA PHE A 60 4.58 -7.30 11.63
C PHE A 60 4.69 -6.04 12.50
N LYS A 61 5.11 -4.90 11.92
CA LYS A 61 5.13 -3.60 12.61
C LYS A 61 3.73 -3.20 13.09
N TRP A 62 2.72 -3.38 12.24
CA TRP A 62 1.31 -3.16 12.60
C TRP A 62 0.84 -4.06 13.75
N GLU A 63 1.11 -5.36 13.68
CA GLU A 63 0.78 -6.31 14.75
C GLU A 63 1.47 -5.96 16.07
N TYR A 64 2.72 -5.51 16.00
CA TYR A 64 3.48 -5.06 17.17
C TYR A 64 2.79 -3.87 17.86
N TYR A 65 2.40 -2.83 17.12
CA TYR A 65 1.70 -1.68 17.70
C TYR A 65 0.32 -2.03 18.27
N ARG A 66 -0.41 -2.93 17.62
CA ARG A 66 -1.68 -3.44 18.15
C ARG A 66 -1.51 -4.16 19.49
N LYS A 67 -0.46 -4.99 19.62
CA LYS A 67 -0.13 -5.68 20.88
C LYS A 67 0.19 -4.68 21.98
N ILE A 68 0.97 -3.64 21.69
CA ILE A 68 1.27 -2.56 22.67
C ILE A 68 -0.02 -1.88 23.17
N LEU A 69 -0.98 -1.61 22.28
CA LEU A 69 -2.24 -0.96 22.63
C LEU A 69 -3.30 -1.90 23.21
N ASN A 70 -2.95 -3.17 23.46
CA ASN A 70 -3.83 -4.21 23.97
C ASN A 70 -5.14 -4.33 23.16
N ILE A 71 -5.02 -4.26 21.84
CA ILE A 71 -6.16 -4.43 20.91
C ILE A 71 -6.27 -5.92 20.59
N ASN A 72 -7.18 -6.61 21.27
CA ASN A 72 -7.46 -8.03 21.04
C ASN A 72 -8.27 -8.20 19.75
N LEU A 73 -7.64 -8.76 18.71
CA LEU A 73 -8.31 -9.19 17.49
C LEU A 73 -7.49 -10.29 16.82
N LYS A 74 -8.16 -11.29 16.23
CA LYS A 74 -7.53 -12.48 15.64
C LYS A 74 -6.54 -12.08 14.54
N THR A 75 -5.35 -12.69 14.52
CA THR A 75 -4.28 -12.34 13.55
C THR A 75 -4.74 -12.48 12.10
N SER A 76 -5.58 -13.47 11.78
CA SER A 76 -6.18 -13.63 10.44
C SER A 76 -7.04 -12.43 10.03
N THR A 77 -7.88 -11.94 10.93
CA THR A 77 -8.72 -10.75 10.69
C THR A 77 -7.84 -9.49 10.61
N SER A 78 -6.81 -9.38 11.46
CA SER A 78 -5.86 -8.26 11.37
C SER A 78 -5.11 -8.24 10.05
N PHE A 79 -4.74 -9.41 9.53
CA PHE A 79 -4.12 -9.53 8.21
C PHE A 79 -5.05 -9.08 7.09
N LEU A 80 -6.34 -9.44 7.13
CA LEU A 80 -7.34 -8.96 6.17
C LEU A 80 -7.54 -7.44 6.26
N ILE A 81 -7.59 -6.88 7.47
CA ILE A 81 -7.65 -5.42 7.68
C ILE A 81 -6.38 -4.76 7.11
N PHE A 82 -5.21 -5.33 7.33
CA PHE A 82 -3.96 -4.84 6.74
C PHE A 82 -3.99 -4.93 5.21
N LEU A 83 -4.49 -6.03 4.65
CA LEU A 83 -4.59 -6.21 3.20
C LEU A 83 -5.58 -5.22 2.56
N SER A 84 -6.67 -4.88 3.26
CA SER A 84 -7.62 -3.86 2.82
C SER A 84 -6.96 -2.48 2.65
N ALA A 85 -5.88 -2.21 3.39
CA ALA A 85 -5.10 -0.98 3.24
C ALA A 85 -4.32 -0.92 1.91
N PHE A 86 -4.20 -2.00 1.12
CA PHE A 86 -3.62 -1.90 -0.23
C PHE A 86 -4.55 -1.25 -1.25
N VAL A 87 -5.86 -1.21 -0.98
CA VAL A 87 -6.84 -0.47 -1.79
C VAL A 87 -6.48 1.03 -1.84
N MET A 88 -5.66 1.50 -0.89
CA MET A 88 -5.16 2.86 -0.78
C MET A 88 -4.28 3.35 -1.92
N SER A 89 -3.68 2.45 -2.71
CA SER A 89 -2.87 2.87 -3.87
C SER A 89 -3.67 3.71 -4.86
N VAL A 90 -5.01 3.62 -4.80
CA VAL A 90 -5.93 4.33 -5.68
C VAL A 90 -6.43 5.65 -5.07
N THR A 91 -6.29 5.87 -3.76
CA THR A 91 -6.83 7.07 -3.08
C THR A 91 -5.75 8.11 -2.76
N PRO A 92 -5.91 9.39 -3.16
CA PRO A 92 -4.96 10.44 -2.82
C PRO A 92 -4.94 10.70 -1.31
N GLY A 93 -3.76 11.03 -0.76
CA GLY A 93 -3.60 11.45 0.64
C GLY A 93 -3.42 10.31 1.67
N LYS A 94 -3.19 9.06 1.24
CA LYS A 94 -2.97 7.91 2.15
C LYS A 94 -4.11 7.70 3.17
N MET A 95 -5.36 7.96 2.76
CA MET A 95 -6.54 7.88 3.62
C MET A 95 -6.85 6.48 4.19
N GLY A 96 -6.47 5.38 3.55
CA GLY A 96 -6.84 4.07 4.10
C GLY A 96 -6.04 3.57 5.32
N GLU A 97 -5.08 4.33 5.85
CA GLU A 97 -4.62 4.08 7.22
C GLU A 97 -5.72 4.47 8.22
N VAL A 98 -6.51 5.48 7.86
CA VAL A 98 -7.78 5.79 8.54
C VAL A 98 -8.80 4.67 8.30
N LEU A 99 -8.81 4.04 7.11
CA LEU A 99 -9.65 2.87 6.83
C LEU A 99 -9.28 1.68 7.75
N LYS A 100 -7.99 1.42 8.02
CA LYS A 100 -7.59 0.39 9.01
C LYS A 100 -8.22 0.68 10.37
N CYS A 101 -8.15 1.92 10.85
CA CYS A 101 -8.76 2.34 12.12
C CYS A 101 -10.29 2.20 12.10
N TYR A 102 -10.92 2.53 10.98
CA TYR A 102 -12.37 2.40 10.81
C TYR A 102 -12.81 0.93 10.81
N LEU A 103 -12.16 0.07 10.03
CA LEU A 103 -12.44 -1.37 9.98
C LEU A 103 -12.17 -2.03 11.33
N LEU A 104 -11.15 -1.58 12.05
CA LEU A 104 -10.83 -2.07 13.38
C LEU A 104 -11.90 -1.66 14.41
N LYS A 105 -12.50 -0.48 14.26
CA LYS A 105 -13.69 -0.06 15.01
C LYS A 105 -14.91 -0.91 14.67
N GLU A 106 -15.12 -1.22 13.39
CA GLU A 106 -16.26 -2.05 12.94
C GLU A 106 -16.15 -3.49 13.45
N GLU A 107 -14.95 -4.07 13.44
CA GLU A 107 -14.72 -5.48 13.79
C GLU A 107 -14.70 -5.75 15.31
N ASN A 108 -14.13 -4.87 16.15
CA ASN A 108 -14.10 -5.12 17.61
C ASN A 108 -14.57 -3.95 18.49
N GLY A 109 -15.07 -2.86 17.90
CA GLY A 109 -15.54 -1.69 18.64
C GLY A 109 -14.43 -0.76 19.16
N THR A 110 -13.16 -1.01 18.86
CA THR A 110 -12.05 -0.14 19.32
C THR A 110 -12.23 1.28 18.78
N PRO A 111 -12.24 2.32 19.65
CA PRO A 111 -12.35 3.70 19.19
C PRO A 111 -11.21 4.07 18.24
N VAL A 112 -11.54 4.79 17.16
CA VAL A 112 -10.53 5.31 16.21
C VAL A 112 -9.47 6.15 16.91
N ALA A 113 -9.83 6.87 17.98
CA ALA A 113 -8.89 7.64 18.80
C ALA A 113 -7.80 6.76 19.47
N LYS A 114 -8.10 5.49 19.75
CA LYS A 114 -7.15 4.52 20.33
C LYS A 114 -6.20 3.94 19.28
N SER A 115 -6.65 3.78 18.03
CA SER A 115 -5.83 3.22 16.94
C SER A 115 -5.13 4.29 16.08
N ALA A 116 -5.60 5.54 16.08
CA ALA A 116 -4.99 6.64 15.33
C ALA A 116 -3.51 6.91 15.67
N PRO A 117 -3.05 6.79 16.93
CA PRO A 117 -1.63 6.92 17.27
C PRO A 117 -0.74 5.89 16.55
N ILE A 118 -1.27 4.70 16.22
CA ILE A 118 -0.53 3.69 15.46
C ILE A 118 -0.11 4.27 14.11
N VAL A 119 -1.05 4.91 13.41
CA VAL A 119 -0.81 5.51 12.10
C VAL A 119 0.27 6.57 12.17
N LEU A 120 0.21 7.45 13.18
CA LEU A 120 1.24 8.47 13.38
C LEU A 120 2.60 7.85 13.71
N ALA A 121 2.65 6.83 14.56
CA ALA A 121 3.88 6.11 14.88
C ALA A 121 4.49 5.43 13.65
N GLU A 122 3.66 4.80 12.80
CA GLU A 122 4.11 4.22 11.53
C GLU A 122 4.75 5.28 10.63
N ARG A 123 4.17 6.49 10.58
CA ARG A 123 4.67 7.60 9.74
C ARG A 123 5.96 8.21 10.27
N LEU A 124 6.04 8.45 11.58
CA LEU A 124 7.24 8.97 12.22
C LEU A 124 8.40 8.00 12.09
N THR A 125 8.15 6.70 12.33
CA THR A 125 9.20 5.69 12.17
C THR A 125 9.67 5.57 10.73
N ASP A 126 8.77 5.62 9.75
CA ASP A 126 9.14 5.63 8.33
C ASP A 126 9.99 6.87 7.98
N PHE A 127 9.59 8.05 8.47
CA PHE A 127 10.32 9.30 8.23
C PHE A 127 11.72 9.26 8.86
N ILE A 128 11.82 8.86 10.13
CA ILE A 128 13.10 8.70 10.84
C ILE A 128 14.00 7.70 10.10
N SER A 129 13.43 6.59 9.62
CA SER A 129 14.18 5.57 8.88
C SER A 129 14.75 6.15 7.58
N ILE A 130 13.96 6.93 6.83
CA ILE A 130 14.43 7.58 5.60
C ILE A 130 15.52 8.60 5.92
N VAL A 131 15.33 9.46 6.93
CA VAL A 131 16.35 10.45 7.34
C VAL A 131 17.65 9.75 7.73
N PHE A 132 17.56 8.67 8.51
CA PHE A 132 18.73 7.88 8.91
C PHE A 132 19.45 7.27 7.70
N LEU A 133 18.71 6.67 6.76
CA LEU A 133 19.30 6.14 5.52
C LEU A 133 19.94 7.24 4.68
N CYS A 134 19.35 8.43 4.60
CA CYS A 134 19.94 9.57 3.90
C CYS A 134 21.25 10.04 4.55
N ILE A 135 21.35 10.02 5.88
CA ILE A 135 22.58 10.42 6.59
C ILE A 135 23.68 9.38 6.42
N VAL A 136 23.34 8.09 6.54
CA VAL A 136 24.34 7.00 6.45
C VAL A 136 24.77 6.74 5.00
N GLY A 137 23.88 6.98 4.04
CA GLY A 137 24.15 6.80 2.61
C GLY A 137 24.74 8.02 1.90
N ALA A 138 24.92 9.15 2.60
CA ALA A 138 25.63 10.34 2.12
C ALA A 138 27.13 10.25 2.42
#